data_AF-A0A846SII0-F1
#
_entry.id   AF-A0A846SII0-F1
#
_cell.length_a   1.000
_cell.length_b   1.000
_cell.length_c   1.000
_cell.angle_alpha   90.00
_cell.angle_beta   90.00
_cell.angle_gamma   90.00
#
_symmetry.space_group_name_H-M   'P 1'
#
loop_
_entity.id
_entity.type
_entity.pdbx_description
1 polymer ?
#
loop_
_entity_poly.entity_id
_entity_poly.type
_entity_poly.pdbx_seq_one_letter_code
_entity_poly.pdbx_strand_id
1 'polypeptide(L)'
;MIGAREWQLIGLNNLYMNLQRLHVYDRASTMISGTAEDEARTAALRGWMDAVVAAMEPVLQGGELDQATQDSLLPLVPWLRDEVARYYALHDPAAPLREQAAFGAAHVLACDYQTKGERAIAEAVDKPEEADRLLQRVPMMMALVRQANTAVGTCAQGEPSDEIAGYITEHVRVARGDESRMLLQIGAAPVTLQGRDPRE
;
A
#
# COMPACT_ATOMS: atom_id res chain seq x y z
N MET A 1 6.08 -9.27 -23.66
CA MET A 1 7.33 -9.01 -22.92
C MET A 1 7.10 -7.71 -22.17
N ILE A 2 7.38 -7.66 -20.86
CA ILE A 2 7.21 -6.44 -20.06
C ILE A 2 8.31 -5.45 -20.47
N GLY A 3 7.94 -4.23 -20.85
CA GLY A 3 8.88 -3.18 -21.24
C GLY A 3 9.44 -2.41 -20.06
N ALA A 4 10.50 -1.63 -20.27
CA ALA A 4 11.16 -0.85 -19.22
C ALA A 4 10.19 0.07 -18.46
N ARG A 5 9.40 0.84 -19.22
CA ARG A 5 8.31 1.67 -18.70
C ARG A 5 7.33 0.91 -17.80
N GLU A 6 6.93 -0.31 -18.20
CA GLU A 6 5.99 -1.10 -17.40
C GLU A 6 6.64 -1.56 -16.08
N TRP A 7 7.91 -1.95 -16.10
CA TRP A 7 8.65 -2.27 -14.87
C TRP A 7 8.78 -1.07 -13.93
N GLN A 8 9.06 0.13 -14.47
CA GLN A 8 9.13 1.36 -13.68
C GLN A 8 7.81 1.65 -12.99
N LEU A 9 6.70 1.54 -13.73
CA LEU A 9 5.36 1.72 -13.17
C LEU A 9 5.04 0.70 -12.08
N ILE A 10 5.40 -0.58 -12.27
CA ILE A 10 5.24 -1.62 -11.24
C ILE A 10 6.04 -1.26 -9.98
N GLY A 11 7.29 -0.83 -10.14
CA GLY A 11 8.14 -0.40 -9.03
C GLY A 11 7.54 0.76 -8.23
N LEU A 12 7.12 1.81 -8.93
CA LEU A 12 6.49 2.99 -8.32
C LEU A 12 5.17 2.65 -7.61
N ASN A 13 4.33 1.80 -8.21
CA ASN A 13 3.07 1.36 -7.59
C ASN A 13 3.32 0.57 -6.30
N ASN A 14 4.32 -0.32 -6.29
CA ASN A 14 4.71 -1.08 -5.10
C ASN A 14 5.23 -0.18 -3.98
N LEU A 15 6.00 0.87 -4.30
CA LEU A 15 6.43 1.87 -3.32
C LEU A 15 5.22 2.64 -2.77
N TYR A 16 4.36 3.13 -3.67
CA TYR A 16 3.18 3.93 -3.29
C TYR A 16 2.20 3.16 -2.41
N MET A 17 1.86 1.92 -2.75
CA MET A 17 0.92 1.14 -1.95
C MET A 17 1.47 0.85 -0.54
N ASN A 18 2.79 0.67 -0.38
CA ASN A 18 3.39 0.42 0.93
C ASN A 18 3.45 1.71 1.77
N LEU A 19 3.67 2.86 1.14
CA LEU A 19 3.51 4.16 1.80
C LEU A 19 2.06 4.38 2.26
N GLN A 20 1.08 4.08 1.41
CA GLN A 20 -0.34 4.17 1.75
C GLN A 20 -0.71 3.23 2.90
N ARG A 21 -0.17 2.00 2.94
CA ARG A 21 -0.35 1.08 4.06
C ARG A 21 0.07 1.72 5.39
N LEU A 22 1.29 2.26 5.45
CA LEU A 22 1.82 2.88 6.67
C LEU A 22 0.98 4.11 7.06
N HIS A 23 0.62 4.95 6.08
CA HIS A 23 -0.20 6.13 6.33
C HIS A 23 -1.58 5.78 6.90
N VAL A 24 -2.25 4.78 6.33
CA VAL A 24 -3.55 4.31 6.83
C VAL A 24 -3.41 3.68 8.20
N TYR A 25 -2.37 2.87 8.43
CA TYR A 25 -2.10 2.26 9.72
C TYR A 25 -1.94 3.31 10.82
N ASP A 26 -1.12 4.34 10.58
CA ASP A 26 -0.88 5.40 11.56
C ASP A 26 -2.17 6.17 11.88
N ARG A 27 -2.91 6.58 10.84
CA ARG A 27 -4.19 7.30 11.00
C ARG A 27 -5.27 6.47 11.69
N ALA A 28 -5.38 5.18 11.34
CA ALA A 28 -6.33 4.28 11.96
C ALA A 28 -5.97 4.05 13.43
N SER A 29 -4.68 3.87 13.73
CA SER A 29 -4.18 3.68 15.09
C SER A 29 -4.46 4.90 15.96
N THR A 30 -4.19 6.12 15.47
CA THR A 30 -4.43 7.37 16.22
C THR A 30 -5.92 7.63 16.44
N MET A 31 -6.76 7.37 15.43
CA MET A 31 -8.22 7.47 15.57
C MET A 31 -8.75 6.47 16.61
N ILE A 32 -8.18 5.26 16.62
CA ILE A 32 -8.57 4.21 17.55
C ILE A 32 -8.08 4.49 18.97
N SER A 33 -6.85 4.94 19.16
CA SER A 33 -6.29 5.22 20.49
C SER A 33 -6.77 6.55 21.07
N GLY A 34 -7.34 7.43 20.24
CA GLY A 34 -7.66 8.80 20.62
C GLY A 34 -6.42 9.67 20.85
N THR A 35 -5.27 9.30 20.26
CA THR A 35 -4.02 10.06 20.38
C THR A 35 -3.81 10.98 19.18
N ALA A 36 -2.96 11.99 19.34
CA ALA A 36 -2.52 12.82 18.22
C ALA A 36 -1.69 12.01 17.20
N GLU A 37 -1.73 12.42 15.93
CA GLU A 37 -0.82 11.91 14.91
C GLU A 37 0.62 12.37 15.20
N ASP A 38 1.60 11.51 14.88
CA ASP A 38 3.00 11.93 14.82
C ASP A 38 3.21 12.80 13.58
N GLU A 39 3.28 14.12 13.79
CA GLU A 39 3.39 15.10 12.71
C GLU A 39 4.62 14.87 11.82
N ALA A 40 5.76 14.49 12.40
CA ALA A 40 6.99 14.28 11.66
C ALA A 40 6.87 13.04 10.76
N ARG A 41 6.31 11.96 11.31
CA ARG A 41 6.04 10.73 10.55
C ARG A 41 5.01 10.95 9.44
N THR A 42 3.91 11.65 9.75
CA THR A 42 2.88 11.99 8.76
C THR A 42 3.45 12.85 7.64
N ALA A 43 4.29 13.84 7.95
CA ALA A 43 4.95 14.68 6.95
C ALA A 43 5.92 13.88 6.08
N ALA A 44 6.73 12.99 6.67
CA ALA A 44 7.64 12.13 5.94
C ALA A 44 6.91 11.20 4.96
N LEU A 45 5.84 10.54 5.42
CA LEU A 45 5.00 9.68 4.56
C LEU A 45 4.39 10.46 3.39
N ARG A 46 3.83 11.65 3.65
CA ARG A 46 3.26 12.50 2.60
C ARG A 46 4.31 12.93 1.59
N GLY A 47 5.48 13.41 2.05
CA GLY A 47 6.57 13.80 1.16
C GLY A 47 7.02 12.66 0.24
N TRP A 48 7.10 11.43 0.77
CA TRP A 48 7.42 10.27 -0.06
C TRP A 48 6.29 9.87 -1.01
N MET A 49 5.03 9.93 -0.58
CA MET A 49 3.88 9.69 -1.47
C MET A 49 3.86 10.69 -2.62
N ASP A 50 4.06 11.97 -2.34
CA ASP A 50 4.09 13.04 -3.34
C ASP A 50 5.25 12.84 -4.32
N ALA A 51 6.44 12.48 -3.83
CA ALA A 51 7.60 12.18 -4.68
C ALA A 51 7.36 10.99 -5.62
N VAL A 52 6.74 9.91 -5.12
CA VAL A 52 6.42 8.73 -5.94
C VAL A 52 5.33 9.05 -6.97
N VAL A 53 4.31 9.82 -6.61
CA VAL A 53 3.26 10.26 -7.54
C VAL A 53 3.84 11.16 -8.64
N ALA A 54 4.68 12.11 -8.27
CA ALA A 54 5.36 13.00 -9.23
C ALA A 54 6.26 12.22 -10.21
N ALA A 55 6.89 11.14 -9.76
CA ALA A 55 7.65 10.24 -10.63
C ALA A 55 6.74 9.36 -11.52
N MET A 56 5.56 8.98 -11.03
CA MET A 56 4.64 8.08 -11.74
C MET A 56 3.90 8.77 -12.89
N GLU A 57 3.54 10.04 -12.75
CA GLU A 57 2.73 10.76 -13.72
C GLU A 57 3.38 10.85 -15.13
N PRO A 58 4.66 11.26 -15.30
CA PRO A 58 5.30 11.28 -16.61
C PRO A 58 5.40 9.89 -17.25
N VAL A 59 5.61 8.86 -16.44
CA VAL A 59 5.73 7.47 -16.92
C VAL A 59 4.36 6.96 -17.38
N LEU A 60 3.28 7.27 -16.67
CA LEU A 60 1.91 6.97 -17.11
C LEU A 60 1.59 7.66 -18.45
N GLN A 61 2.16 8.83 -18.73
CA GLN A 61 1.96 9.59 -19.98
C GLN A 61 2.82 9.13 -21.16
N GLY A 62 3.66 8.10 -21.00
CA GLY A 62 4.47 7.54 -22.10
C GLY A 62 5.97 7.73 -21.93
N GLY A 63 6.42 8.47 -20.91
CA GLY A 63 7.83 8.63 -20.59
C GLY A 63 8.43 7.42 -19.86
N GLU A 64 9.74 7.53 -19.60
CA GLU A 64 10.49 6.67 -18.68
C GLU A 64 11.13 7.55 -17.59
N LEU A 65 11.44 6.97 -16.44
CA LEU A 65 12.15 7.69 -15.39
C LEU A 65 13.56 8.09 -15.84
N ASP A 66 13.93 9.35 -15.68
CA ASP A 66 15.31 9.77 -15.81
C ASP A 66 16.17 9.32 -14.60
N GLN A 67 17.49 9.30 -14.79
CA GLN A 67 18.42 8.84 -13.76
C GLN A 67 18.32 9.67 -12.47
N ALA A 68 18.09 10.98 -12.58
CA ALA A 68 17.99 11.87 -11.42
C ALA A 68 16.78 11.51 -10.53
N THR A 69 15.64 11.24 -11.16
CA THR A 69 14.42 10.80 -10.48
C THR A 69 14.62 9.42 -9.85
N GLN A 70 15.22 8.48 -10.58
CA GLN A 70 15.56 7.16 -10.05
C GLN A 70 16.42 7.28 -8.79
N ASP A 71 17.52 8.04 -8.86
CA ASP A 71 18.45 8.26 -7.75
C ASP A 71 17.77 8.94 -6.57
N SER A 72 16.84 9.87 -6.81
CA SER A 72 16.09 10.56 -5.76
C SER A 72 15.18 9.63 -4.95
N LEU A 73 14.72 8.53 -5.55
CA LEU A 73 13.83 7.55 -4.92
C LEU A 73 14.58 6.41 -4.23
N LEU A 74 15.86 6.18 -4.54
CA LEU A 74 16.64 5.11 -3.90
C LEU A 74 16.70 5.21 -2.36
N PRO A 75 16.80 6.39 -1.72
CA PRO A 75 16.77 6.50 -0.26
C PRO A 75 15.46 6.04 0.38
N LEU A 76 14.34 6.05 -0.35
CA LEU A 76 13.06 5.55 0.13
C LEU A 76 13.11 4.04 0.41
N VAL A 77 13.85 3.27 -0.40
CA VAL A 77 13.84 1.79 -0.34
C VAL A 77 14.23 1.24 1.04
N PRO A 78 15.41 1.58 1.61
CA PRO A 78 15.77 1.09 2.94
C PRO A 78 14.84 1.62 4.03
N TRP A 79 14.42 2.89 3.96
CA TRP A 79 13.50 3.47 4.94
C TRP A 79 12.14 2.74 4.93
N LEU A 80 11.54 2.56 3.76
CA LEU A 80 10.25 1.91 3.61
C LEU A 80 10.29 0.44 4.01
N ARG A 81 11.40 -0.25 3.72
CA ARG A 81 11.63 -1.63 4.15
C ARG A 81 11.61 -1.74 5.68
N ASP A 82 12.34 -0.87 6.37
CA ASP A 82 12.41 -0.87 7.83
C ASP A 82 11.07 -0.51 8.46
N GLU A 83 10.34 0.45 7.86
CA GLU A 83 9.01 0.86 8.34
C GLU A 83 7.96 -0.22 8.13
N VAL A 84 7.96 -0.91 6.99
CA VAL A 84 7.04 -2.03 6.74
C VAL A 84 7.37 -3.22 7.64
N ALA A 85 8.66 -3.54 7.84
CA ALA A 85 9.07 -4.56 8.81
C ALA A 85 8.60 -4.20 10.22
N ARG A 86 8.71 -2.93 10.63
CA ARG A 86 8.19 -2.45 11.91
C ARG A 86 6.67 -2.59 12.01
N TYR A 87 5.93 -2.24 10.96
CA TYR A 87 4.47 -2.42 10.91
C TYR A 87 4.06 -3.87 11.18
N TYR A 88 4.77 -4.85 10.58
CA TYR A 88 4.52 -6.26 10.85
C TYR A 88 4.97 -6.70 12.24
N ALA A 89 6.13 -6.23 12.72
CA ALA A 89 6.65 -6.58 14.03
C ALA A 89 5.81 -6.02 15.20
N LEU A 90 5.14 -4.89 15.00
CA LEU A 90 4.22 -4.29 15.99
C LEU A 90 2.87 -4.99 16.06
N HIS A 91 2.54 -5.85 15.09
CA HIS A 91 1.30 -6.61 15.15
C HIS A 91 1.40 -7.73 16.19
N ASP A 92 0.68 -7.57 17.30
CA ASP A 92 0.45 -8.63 18.27
C ASP A 92 -0.88 -9.36 17.99
N PRO A 93 -0.86 -10.65 17.62
CA PRO A 93 -2.06 -11.43 17.40
C PRO A 93 -2.93 -11.62 18.65
N ALA A 94 -2.35 -11.43 19.85
CA ALA A 94 -3.06 -11.52 21.13
C ALA A 94 -3.63 -10.17 21.60
N ALA A 95 -3.32 -9.07 20.90
CA ALA A 95 -3.85 -7.75 21.23
C ALA A 95 -5.38 -7.70 21.09
N PRO A 96 -6.06 -6.77 21.78
CA PRO A 96 -7.48 -6.52 21.58
C PRO A 96 -7.82 -6.29 20.10
N LEU A 97 -9.00 -6.76 19.66
CA LEU A 97 -9.47 -6.59 18.26
C LEU A 97 -9.41 -5.13 17.79
N ARG A 98 -9.66 -4.21 18.71
CA ARG A 98 -9.56 -2.77 18.50
C ARG A 98 -8.19 -2.37 17.95
N GLU A 99 -7.11 -2.90 18.52
CA GLU A 99 -5.73 -2.61 18.08
C GLU A 99 -5.40 -3.32 16.76
N GLN A 100 -6.01 -4.49 16.51
CA GLN A 100 -5.83 -5.23 15.27
C GLN A 100 -6.58 -4.61 14.07
N ALA A 101 -7.62 -3.82 14.31
CA ALA A 101 -8.42 -3.20 13.25
C ALA A 101 -7.60 -2.27 12.35
N ALA A 102 -6.68 -1.49 12.92
CA ALA A 102 -5.78 -0.63 12.15
C ALA A 102 -4.87 -1.45 11.22
N PHE A 103 -4.32 -2.56 11.73
CA PHE A 103 -3.46 -3.46 10.97
C PHE A 103 -4.19 -4.05 9.76
N GLY A 104 -5.39 -4.61 9.98
CA GLY A 104 -6.21 -5.17 8.90
C GLY A 104 -6.68 -4.13 7.88
N ALA A 105 -7.12 -2.94 8.34
CA ALA A 105 -7.58 -1.88 7.45
C ALA A 105 -6.46 -1.34 6.56
N ALA A 106 -5.26 -1.15 7.10
CA ALA A 106 -4.08 -0.74 6.34
C ALA A 106 -3.78 -1.71 5.19
N HIS A 107 -3.92 -3.02 5.41
CA HIS A 107 -3.77 -4.01 4.34
C HIS A 107 -4.85 -3.88 3.26
N VAL A 108 -6.12 -3.77 3.65
CA VAL A 108 -7.25 -3.67 2.69
C VAL A 108 -7.11 -2.43 1.81
N LEU A 109 -6.83 -1.27 2.40
CA LEU A 109 -6.66 -0.04 1.64
C LEU A 109 -5.42 -0.10 0.74
N ALA A 110 -4.32 -0.69 1.20
CA ALA A 110 -3.15 -0.90 0.37
C ALA A 110 -3.45 -1.77 -0.86
N CYS A 111 -4.21 -2.86 -0.70
CA CYS A 111 -4.67 -3.70 -1.82
C CYS A 111 -5.59 -2.95 -2.79
N ASP A 112 -6.41 -2.01 -2.30
CA ASP A 112 -7.25 -1.16 -3.14
C ASP A 112 -6.41 -0.17 -3.95
N TYR A 113 -5.42 0.48 -3.34
CA TYR A 113 -4.45 1.34 -4.04
C TYR A 113 -3.65 0.54 -5.06
N GLN A 114 -3.18 -0.65 -4.71
CA GLN A 114 -2.47 -1.53 -5.63
C GLN A 114 -3.33 -1.87 -6.84
N THR A 115 -4.59 -2.29 -6.64
CA THR A 115 -5.52 -2.66 -7.72
C THR A 115 -5.79 -1.47 -8.65
N LYS A 116 -6.00 -0.27 -8.07
CA LYS A 116 -6.19 0.97 -8.84
C LYS A 116 -4.95 1.34 -9.65
N GLY A 117 -3.77 1.22 -9.05
CA GLY A 117 -2.49 1.44 -9.71
C GLY A 117 -2.26 0.45 -10.83
N GLU A 118 -2.41 -0.85 -10.59
CA GLU A 118 -2.29 -1.90 -11.61
C GLU A 118 -3.21 -1.65 -12.81
N ARG A 119 -4.45 -1.18 -12.56
CA ARG A 119 -5.38 -0.83 -13.64
C ARG A 119 -4.86 0.35 -14.46
N ALA A 120 -4.42 1.42 -13.81
CA ALA A 120 -3.86 2.59 -14.49
C ALA A 120 -2.60 2.23 -15.30
N ILE A 121 -1.78 1.31 -14.79
CA ILE A 121 -0.62 0.77 -15.51
C ILE A 121 -1.07 0.02 -16.75
N ALA A 122 -2.03 -0.90 -16.62
CA ALA A 122 -2.56 -1.67 -17.73
C ALA A 122 -3.13 -0.76 -18.84
N GLU A 123 -3.87 0.29 -18.46
CA GLU A 123 -4.36 1.32 -19.38
C GLU A 123 -3.19 2.07 -20.06
N ALA A 124 -2.17 2.47 -19.30
CA ALA A 124 -1.02 3.22 -19.80
C ALA A 124 -0.13 2.43 -20.77
N VAL A 125 -0.07 1.10 -20.64
CA VAL A 125 0.73 0.20 -21.48
C VAL A 125 -0.08 -0.60 -22.50
N ASP A 126 -1.30 -0.13 -22.80
CA ASP A 126 -2.21 -0.68 -23.83
C ASP A 126 -2.56 -2.17 -23.63
N LYS A 127 -2.93 -2.53 -22.39
CA LYS A 127 -3.42 -3.85 -21.99
C LYS A 127 -4.90 -3.77 -21.54
N PRO A 128 -5.84 -3.51 -22.47
CA PRO A 128 -7.25 -3.29 -22.13
C PRO A 128 -7.91 -4.49 -21.45
N GLU A 129 -7.59 -5.73 -21.87
CA GLU A 129 -8.14 -6.94 -21.24
C GLU A 129 -7.74 -7.06 -19.76
N GLU A 130 -6.52 -6.66 -19.41
CA GLU A 130 -6.03 -6.66 -18.04
C GLU A 130 -6.67 -5.54 -17.22
N ALA A 131 -6.82 -4.35 -17.82
CA ALA A 131 -7.52 -3.23 -17.19
C ALA A 131 -9.00 -3.59 -16.88
N ASP A 132 -9.69 -4.24 -17.82
CA ASP A 132 -11.07 -4.71 -17.64
C ASP A 132 -11.17 -5.77 -16.53
N ARG A 133 -10.23 -6.72 -16.50
CA ARG A 133 -10.16 -7.74 -15.44
C ARG A 133 -9.97 -7.11 -14.06
N LEU A 134 -9.14 -6.06 -13.96
CA LEU A 134 -8.94 -5.32 -12.72
C LEU A 134 -10.17 -4.46 -12.35
N LEU A 135 -10.85 -3.89 -13.34
CA LEU A 135 -12.09 -3.14 -13.14
C LEU A 135 -13.20 -4.01 -12.53
N GLN A 136 -13.28 -5.29 -12.92
CA GLN A 136 -14.22 -6.26 -12.33
C GLN A 136 -14.00 -6.49 -10.82
N ARG A 137 -12.83 -6.16 -10.28
CA ARG A 137 -12.54 -6.26 -8.83
C ARG A 137 -13.04 -5.07 -8.02
N VAL A 138 -13.38 -3.94 -8.66
CA VAL A 138 -13.76 -2.70 -7.97
C VAL A 138 -14.94 -2.88 -7.01
N PRO A 139 -16.04 -3.58 -7.35
CA PRO A 139 -17.16 -3.75 -6.41
C PRO A 139 -16.75 -4.48 -5.12
N MET A 140 -15.91 -5.52 -5.25
CA MET A 140 -15.37 -6.26 -4.11
C MET A 140 -14.45 -5.38 -3.27
N MET A 141 -13.51 -4.66 -3.89
CA MET A 141 -12.59 -3.78 -3.17
C MET A 141 -13.34 -2.66 -2.45
N MET A 142 -14.35 -2.05 -3.08
CA MET A 142 -15.20 -1.06 -2.42
C MET A 142 -15.94 -1.64 -1.21
N ALA A 143 -16.40 -2.90 -1.27
CA ALA A 143 -17.04 -3.55 -0.14
C ALA A 143 -16.06 -3.78 1.02
N LEU A 144 -14.86 -4.31 0.73
CA LEU A 144 -13.80 -4.52 1.72
C LEU A 144 -13.35 -3.20 2.35
N VAL A 145 -13.15 -2.14 1.56
CA VAL A 145 -12.79 -0.81 2.07
C VAL A 145 -13.88 -0.25 2.98
N ARG A 146 -15.16 -0.43 2.64
CA ARG A 146 -16.26 -0.05 3.54
C ARG A 146 -16.22 -0.83 4.85
N GLN A 147 -16.04 -2.14 4.80
CA GLN A 147 -15.92 -2.99 6.00
C GLN A 147 -14.73 -2.57 6.86
N ALA A 148 -13.57 -2.31 6.26
CA ALA A 148 -12.38 -1.83 6.97
C ALA A 148 -12.62 -0.47 7.63
N ASN A 149 -13.19 0.50 6.92
CA ASN A 149 -13.51 1.81 7.47
C ASN A 149 -14.55 1.72 8.60
N THR A 150 -15.58 0.88 8.45
CA THR A 150 -16.55 0.63 9.52
C THR A 150 -15.87 0.01 10.73
N ALA A 151 -14.99 -0.98 10.54
CA ALA A 151 -14.28 -1.62 11.64
C ALA A 151 -13.43 -0.62 12.44
N VAL A 152 -12.64 0.22 11.76
CA VAL A 152 -11.84 1.26 12.43
C VAL A 152 -12.75 2.28 13.12
N GLY A 153 -13.82 2.73 12.46
CA GLY A 153 -14.78 3.69 13.03
C GLY A 153 -15.49 3.17 14.29
N THR A 154 -15.94 1.92 14.27
CA THR A 154 -16.55 1.27 15.45
C THR A 154 -15.53 1.10 16.56
N CYS A 155 -14.32 0.63 16.24
CA CYS A 155 -13.23 0.47 17.21
C CYS A 155 -12.80 1.79 17.84
N ALA A 156 -12.87 2.91 17.11
CA ALA A 156 -12.61 4.23 17.67
C ALA A 156 -13.65 4.67 18.71
N GLN A 157 -14.89 4.19 18.60
CA GLN A 157 -16.00 4.53 19.49
C GLN A 157 -16.15 3.57 20.68
N GLY A 158 -15.61 2.35 20.60
CA GLY A 158 -15.71 1.36 21.66
C GLY A 158 -15.48 -0.07 21.16
N GLU A 159 -16.10 -1.03 21.82
CA GLU A 159 -15.97 -2.45 21.47
C GLU A 159 -16.76 -2.78 20.19
N PRO A 160 -16.16 -3.53 19.25
CA PRO A 160 -16.84 -3.97 18.04
C PRO A 160 -17.92 -5.03 18.33
N SER A 161 -18.96 -5.07 17.50
CA SER A 161 -19.91 -6.19 17.47
C SER A 161 -19.27 -7.45 16.87
N ASP A 162 -19.89 -8.62 17.06
CA ASP A 162 -19.42 -9.89 16.50
C ASP A 162 -19.23 -9.86 14.98
N GLU A 163 -20.09 -9.14 14.26
CA GLU A 163 -19.96 -8.96 12.81
C GLU A 163 -18.68 -8.20 12.45
N ILE A 164 -18.42 -7.08 13.13
CA ILE A 164 -17.23 -6.26 12.91
C ILE A 164 -15.96 -7.00 13.34
N ALA A 165 -16.03 -7.75 14.43
CA ALA A 165 -14.95 -8.64 14.87
C ALA A 165 -14.59 -9.68 13.79
N GLY A 166 -15.60 -10.22 13.09
CA GLY A 166 -15.41 -11.10 11.95
C GLY A 166 -14.63 -10.43 10.81
N TYR A 167 -14.97 -9.20 10.43
CA TYR A 167 -14.24 -8.45 9.41
C TYR A 167 -12.78 -8.18 9.81
N ILE A 168 -12.54 -7.74 11.04
CA ILE A 168 -11.18 -7.49 11.56
C ILE A 168 -10.34 -8.77 11.49
N THR A 169 -10.90 -9.88 12.00
CA THR A 169 -10.22 -11.17 12.03
C THR A 169 -9.79 -11.61 10.63
N GLU A 170 -10.68 -11.50 9.64
CA GLU A 170 -10.38 -11.91 8.27
C GLU A 170 -9.32 -11.01 7.63
N HIS A 171 -9.42 -9.69 7.78
CA HIS A 171 -8.44 -8.75 7.23
C HIS A 171 -7.04 -8.97 7.83
N VAL A 172 -6.96 -9.18 9.14
CA VAL A 172 -5.71 -9.47 9.85
C VAL A 172 -5.11 -10.80 9.40
N ARG A 173 -5.94 -11.85 9.29
CA ARG A 173 -5.52 -13.17 8.83
C ARG A 173 -4.84 -13.10 7.45
N VAL A 174 -5.42 -12.33 6.53
CA VAL A 174 -4.86 -12.13 5.19
C VAL A 174 -3.59 -11.29 5.25
N ALA A 175 -3.60 -10.18 6.01
CA ALA A 175 -2.46 -9.27 6.13
C ALA A 175 -1.19 -9.95 6.67
N ARG A 176 -1.31 -10.82 7.67
CA ARG A 176 -0.18 -11.53 8.30
C ARG A 176 0.61 -12.41 7.33
N GLY A 177 -0.05 -12.96 6.30
CA GLY A 177 0.62 -13.79 5.30
C GLY A 177 1.45 -12.99 4.29
N ASP A 178 1.41 -11.67 4.36
CA ASP A 178 1.85 -10.80 3.26
C ASP A 178 3.26 -10.21 3.44
N GLU A 179 3.84 -10.29 4.64
CA GLU A 179 5.11 -9.63 4.98
C GLU A 179 6.25 -9.94 3.99
N SER A 180 6.51 -11.23 3.74
CA SER A 180 7.60 -11.63 2.85
C SER A 180 7.41 -11.10 1.43
N ARG A 181 6.17 -11.10 0.92
CA ARG A 181 5.86 -10.57 -0.41
C ARG A 181 6.14 -9.06 -0.48
N MET A 182 5.79 -8.33 0.58
CA MET A 182 5.94 -6.88 0.65
C MET A 182 7.39 -6.45 0.74
N LEU A 183 8.18 -7.11 1.58
CA LEU A 183 9.61 -6.85 1.69
C LEU A 183 10.36 -7.20 0.40
N LEU A 184 9.93 -8.23 -0.34
CA LEU A 184 10.45 -8.55 -1.66
C LEU A 184 10.11 -7.48 -2.70
N GLN A 185 8.86 -7.00 -2.74
CA GLN A 185 8.44 -5.94 -3.65
C GLN A 185 9.21 -4.64 -3.44
N ILE A 186 9.40 -4.22 -2.18
CA ILE A 186 10.20 -3.05 -1.82
C ILE A 186 11.67 -3.28 -2.20
N GLY A 187 12.22 -4.46 -1.89
CA GLY A 187 13.60 -4.82 -2.22
C GLY A 187 13.89 -4.87 -3.72
N ALA A 188 12.88 -5.12 -4.56
CA ALA A 188 12.98 -5.11 -6.01
C ALA A 188 12.98 -3.70 -6.62
N ALA A 189 12.59 -2.66 -5.86
CA ALA A 189 12.45 -1.30 -6.37
C ALA A 189 13.70 -0.75 -7.07
N PRO A 190 14.94 -0.94 -6.59
CA PRO A 190 16.13 -0.46 -7.29
C PRO A 190 16.28 -1.02 -8.72
N VAL A 191 15.80 -2.25 -8.96
CA VAL A 191 15.87 -2.90 -10.28
C VAL A 191 14.69 -2.49 -11.15
N THR A 192 13.48 -2.46 -10.60
CA THR A 192 12.28 -2.09 -11.35
C THR A 192 12.26 -0.60 -11.74
N LEU A 193 12.81 0.29 -10.91
CA LEU A 193 13.00 1.72 -11.26
C LEU A 193 13.96 1.94 -12.43
N GLN A 194 14.89 1.00 -12.68
CA GLN A 194 15.74 0.99 -13.88
C GLN A 194 15.02 0.40 -15.10
N GLY A 195 13.76 -0.01 -14.97
CA GLY A 195 12.99 -0.65 -16.02
C GLY A 195 13.37 -2.12 -16.27
N ARG A 196 13.93 -2.80 -15.27
CA ARG A 196 14.41 -4.19 -15.42
C ARG A 196 13.56 -5.17 -14.64
N ASP A 197 13.58 -6.42 -15.09
CA ASP A 197 12.96 -7.54 -14.39
C ASP A 197 13.80 -7.88 -13.14
N PRO A 198 13.22 -7.89 -11.93
CA PRO A 198 13.95 -8.21 -10.71
C PRO A 198 14.38 -9.69 -10.58
N ARG A 199 14.03 -10.53 -11.56
CA ARG A 199 14.41 -11.95 -11.62
C ARG A 199 15.65 -12.21 -12.49
N GLU A 200 16.12 -11.21 -13.22
CA GLU A 200 17.35 -11.24 -14.03
C GLU A 200 18.59 -10.92 -13.20
#